data_AF-A0AB34L028-F1
#
_entry.id   AF-A0AB34L028-F1
#
_cell.length_a   1.000
_cell.length_b   1.000
_cell.length_c   1.000
_cell.angle_alpha   90.00
_cell.angle_beta   90.00
_cell.angle_gamma   90.00
#
_symmetry.space_group_name_H-M   'P 1'
#
loop_
_entity.id
_entity.type
_entity.pdbx_description
1 polymer ?
#
loop_
_entity_poly.entity_id
_entity_poly.type
_entity_poly.pdbx_seq_one_letter_code
_entity_poly.pdbx_strand_id
1 'polypeptide(L)'
;MPHFPEAPPEAASLESRSLPATNEQETAGRQPPSPRPRPPPNDPQRTLRLRTQTRRRRYLALNPSYFDGANLEPKDPLLYDRLVRRFQSPAERLAERSARGTADALEATLMRSEAKVEELRAPDVENPLVYERGEDGAIVGLEEDVSERVEGKEEGLRRWRDVMERRFLRGEDADFDYAAVDSGEGYDDLDEEARQQQEAWFDAEESEYDGDGSPKGETGVQDF
;
A
#
# COMPACT_ATOMS: atom_id res chain seq x y z
N MET A 1 -41.75 32.53 47.48
CA MET A 1 -41.27 32.63 48.87
C MET A 1 -40.39 31.42 49.15
N PRO A 2 -39.21 31.62 49.77
CA PRO A 2 -38.01 30.80 49.61
C PRO A 2 -37.99 29.59 50.55
N HIS A 3 -37.23 28.55 50.22
CA HIS A 3 -36.64 27.69 51.24
C HIS A 3 -35.28 27.21 50.75
N PHE A 4 -34.23 27.82 51.32
CA PHE A 4 -32.86 27.35 51.22
C PHE A 4 -32.72 26.13 52.14
N PRO A 5 -32.12 25.01 51.72
CA PRO A 5 -31.55 24.04 52.63
C PRO A 5 -30.05 24.31 52.82
N GLU A 6 -29.75 24.79 54.03
CA GLU A 6 -28.66 24.42 54.94
C GLU A 6 -27.41 23.74 54.35
N ALA A 7 -26.25 24.37 54.57
CA ALA A 7 -24.93 23.83 54.27
C ALA A 7 -24.53 22.73 55.27
N PRO A 8 -23.96 21.60 54.83
CA PRO A 8 -23.31 20.63 55.70
C PRO A 8 -21.83 20.99 56.00
N PRO A 9 -21.27 20.45 57.10
CA PRO A 9 -20.04 20.92 57.73
C PRO A 9 -18.74 20.30 57.19
N GLU A 10 -17.66 21.06 57.41
CA GLU A 10 -16.26 20.69 57.66
C GLU A 10 -15.62 19.48 56.93
N ALA A 11 -14.79 19.86 55.94
CA ALA A 11 -13.41 19.42 55.74
C ALA A 11 -12.98 18.07 56.38
N ALA A 12 -13.16 16.99 55.63
CA ALA A 12 -12.36 15.80 55.81
C ALA A 12 -10.98 16.01 55.14
N SER A 13 -9.94 16.08 55.97
CA SER A 13 -8.54 16.05 55.61
C SER A 13 -8.22 14.90 54.64
N LEU A 14 -7.84 15.24 53.41
CA LEU A 14 -7.24 14.28 52.48
C LEU A 14 -5.75 14.15 52.84
N GLU A 15 -5.42 13.02 53.48
CA GLU A 15 -4.06 12.55 53.65
C GLU A 15 -3.35 12.49 52.28
N SER A 16 -2.20 13.16 52.22
CA SER A 16 -1.27 13.17 51.10
C SER A 16 -0.67 11.79 50.88
N ARG A 17 -1.35 10.97 50.07
CA ARG A 17 -0.75 9.77 49.47
C ARG A 17 0.35 10.20 48.50
N SER A 18 1.60 10.11 48.95
CA SER A 18 2.79 10.32 48.15
C SER A 18 2.80 9.36 46.95
N LEU A 19 2.82 9.92 45.74
CA LEU A 19 3.13 9.20 44.52
C LEU A 19 4.61 8.80 44.53
N PRO A 20 4.99 7.62 44.03
CA PRO A 20 6.39 7.24 43.94
C PRO A 20 7.09 8.21 43.00
N ALA A 21 8.22 8.76 43.46
CA ALA A 21 9.05 9.66 42.68
C ALA A 21 9.44 8.97 41.37
N THR A 22 8.97 9.52 40.24
CA THR A 22 9.45 9.16 38.92
C THR A 22 10.94 9.43 38.91
N ASN A 23 11.75 8.38 38.77
CA ASN A 23 13.19 8.49 38.76
C ASN A 23 13.59 9.22 37.45
N GLU A 24 13.75 10.55 37.51
CA GLU A 24 14.11 11.42 36.38
C GLU A 24 15.57 11.23 35.89
N GLN A 25 16.22 10.13 36.27
CA GLN A 25 17.64 9.87 35.98
C GLN A 25 17.88 8.78 34.92
N GLU A 26 16.86 8.35 34.17
CA GLU A 26 17.01 7.36 33.09
C GLU A 26 16.51 7.84 31.72
N THR A 27 16.72 9.12 31.41
CA THR A 27 16.51 9.66 30.03
C THR A 27 17.73 10.41 29.48
N ALA A 28 18.83 10.48 30.24
CA ALA A 28 20.09 11.08 29.80
C ALA A 28 20.93 10.09 28.98
N GLY A 29 20.48 9.74 27.77
CA GLY A 29 21.30 8.89 26.89
C GLY A 29 20.68 8.42 25.58
N ARG A 30 19.37 8.58 25.36
CA ARG A 30 18.78 8.27 24.06
C ARG A 30 18.98 9.45 23.12
N GLN A 31 20.14 9.51 22.49
CA GLN A 31 20.37 10.37 21.34
C GLN A 31 19.27 10.05 20.31
N PRO A 32 18.49 11.03 19.83
CA PRO A 32 17.55 10.78 18.75
C PRO A 32 18.33 10.16 17.58
N PRO A 33 17.75 9.18 16.85
CA PRO A 33 18.42 8.59 15.70
C PRO A 33 18.86 9.74 14.79
N SER A 34 20.17 9.80 14.51
CA SER A 34 20.71 10.83 13.63
C SER A 34 19.88 10.86 12.35
N PRO A 35 19.43 12.04 11.88
CA PRO A 35 18.63 12.12 10.67
C PRO A 35 19.43 11.46 9.56
N ARG A 36 18.86 10.41 8.96
CA ARG A 36 19.48 9.76 7.79
C ARG A 36 19.81 10.89 6.81
N PRO A 37 21.05 10.96 6.27
CA PRO A 37 21.41 12.03 5.35
C PRO A 37 20.39 12.02 4.22
N ARG A 38 19.67 13.13 4.07
CA ARG A 38 18.78 13.31 2.92
C ARG A 38 19.67 13.15 1.67
N PRO A 39 19.36 12.22 0.75
CA PRO A 39 20.14 12.07 -0.46
C PRO A 39 20.19 13.42 -1.20
N PRO A 40 21.28 13.71 -1.92
CA PRO A 40 21.43 14.99 -2.58
C PRO A 40 20.24 15.23 -3.52
N PRO A 41 19.67 16.45 -3.55
CA PRO A 41 18.45 16.76 -4.29
C PRO A 41 18.55 16.54 -5.82
N ASN A 42 19.75 16.30 -6.36
CA ASN A 42 20.03 16.18 -7.80
C ASN A 42 20.79 14.88 -8.17
N ASP A 43 20.39 13.72 -7.66
CA ASP A 43 20.85 12.45 -8.24
C ASP A 43 20.07 12.15 -9.54
N PRO A 44 20.70 12.28 -10.74
CA PRO A 44 20.01 12.08 -12.01
C PRO A 44 19.48 10.65 -12.17
N GLN A 45 20.12 9.65 -11.56
CA GLN A 45 19.64 8.26 -11.64
C GLN A 45 18.38 8.07 -10.81
N ARG A 46 18.31 8.72 -9.63
CA ARG A 46 17.11 8.71 -8.79
C ARG A 46 15.95 9.44 -9.47
N THR A 47 16.19 10.59 -10.09
CA THR A 47 15.11 11.34 -10.77
C THR A 47 14.57 10.57 -11.97
N LEU A 48 15.43 9.91 -12.75
CA LEU A 48 14.98 9.02 -13.84
C LEU A 48 14.14 7.85 -13.31
N ARG A 49 14.60 7.15 -12.26
CA ARG A 49 13.83 6.06 -11.63
C ARG A 49 12.46 6.53 -11.13
N LEU A 50 12.40 7.69 -10.49
CA LEU A 50 11.14 8.28 -10.01
C LEU A 50 10.21 8.62 -11.17
N ARG A 51 10.72 9.23 -12.25
CA ARG A 51 9.93 9.51 -13.46
C ARG A 51 9.37 8.24 -14.07
N THR A 52 10.20 7.21 -14.26
CA THR A 52 9.77 5.89 -14.72
C THR A 52 8.67 5.31 -13.84
N GLN A 53 8.84 5.34 -12.51
CA GLN A 53 7.85 4.81 -11.58
C GLN A 53 6.53 5.60 -11.61
N THR A 54 6.60 6.93 -11.72
CA THR A 54 5.42 7.79 -11.85
C THR A 54 4.67 7.49 -13.15
N ARG A 55 5.36 7.39 -14.29
CA ARG A 55 4.76 7.03 -15.59
C ARG A 55 4.08 5.67 -15.54
N ARG A 56 4.74 4.65 -14.99
CA ARG A 56 4.16 3.30 -14.82
C ARG A 56 2.95 3.30 -13.89
N ARG A 57 2.99 4.06 -12.80
CA ARG A 57 1.83 4.22 -11.90
C ARG A 57 0.65 4.90 -12.62
N ARG A 58 0.94 5.92 -13.43
CA ARG A 58 -0.06 6.59 -14.27
C ARG A 58 -0.68 5.64 -15.28
N TYR A 59 0.14 4.80 -15.93
CA TYR A 59 -0.34 3.76 -16.84
C TYR A 59 -1.34 2.82 -16.15
N LEU A 60 -1.02 2.32 -14.96
CA LEU A 60 -1.91 1.43 -14.22
C LEU A 60 -3.23 2.11 -13.81
N ALA A 61 -3.19 3.40 -13.44
CA ALA A 61 -4.39 4.16 -13.12
C ALA A 61 -5.32 4.33 -14.34
N LEU A 62 -4.74 4.52 -15.53
CA LEU A 62 -5.48 4.65 -16.79
C LEU A 62 -5.93 3.31 -17.37
N ASN A 63 -5.27 2.20 -17.00
CA ASN A 63 -5.55 0.85 -17.52
C ASN A 63 -5.92 -0.13 -16.39
N PRO A 64 -7.10 0.01 -15.76
CA PRO A 64 -7.55 -0.95 -14.74
C PRO A 64 -7.61 -2.40 -15.22
N SER A 65 -7.81 -2.59 -16.54
CA SER A 65 -7.90 -3.89 -17.20
C SER A 65 -6.60 -4.69 -17.22
N TYR A 66 -5.45 -4.07 -16.89
CA TYR A 66 -4.19 -4.79 -16.71
C TYR A 66 -4.31 -5.94 -15.68
N PHE A 67 -5.17 -5.76 -14.68
CA PHE A 67 -5.39 -6.75 -13.62
C PHE A 67 -6.50 -7.77 -13.94
N ASP A 68 -7.11 -7.71 -15.13
CA ASP A 68 -8.20 -8.62 -15.48
C ASP A 68 -7.66 -10.03 -15.80
N GLY A 69 -8.34 -11.02 -15.22
CA GLY A 69 -7.77 -12.23 -14.63
C GLY A 69 -7.36 -13.39 -15.54
N ALA A 70 -6.59 -13.14 -16.60
CA ALA A 70 -5.96 -14.24 -17.36
C ALA A 70 -4.45 -14.06 -17.57
N ASN A 71 -4.00 -12.82 -17.79
CA ASN A 71 -2.59 -12.59 -18.17
C ASN A 71 -1.63 -12.63 -16.99
N LEU A 72 -2.10 -12.38 -15.77
CA LEU A 72 -1.24 -12.29 -14.58
C LEU A 72 -1.08 -13.61 -13.83
N GLU A 73 -2.05 -14.53 -13.95
CA GLU A 73 -1.97 -15.84 -13.28
C GLU A 73 -0.71 -16.64 -13.69
N PRO A 74 -0.33 -16.72 -14.98
CA PRO A 74 0.90 -17.41 -15.39
C PRO A 74 2.19 -16.83 -14.80
N LYS A 75 2.20 -15.54 -14.44
CA LYS A 75 3.39 -14.83 -13.93
C LYS A 75 3.73 -15.22 -12.49
N ASP A 76 2.72 -15.61 -11.72
CA ASP A 76 2.92 -16.20 -10.39
C ASP A 76 1.80 -17.18 -10.04
N PRO A 77 1.90 -18.44 -10.52
CA PRO A 77 0.85 -19.42 -10.34
C PRO A 77 0.62 -19.78 -8.85
N LEU A 78 1.67 -19.74 -8.02
CA LEU A 78 1.60 -20.12 -6.60
C LEU A 78 0.94 -19.04 -5.76
N LEU A 79 1.33 -17.79 -5.98
CA LEU A 79 0.73 -16.64 -5.30
C LEU A 79 -0.75 -16.48 -5.70
N TYR A 80 -1.11 -16.72 -6.96
CA TYR A 80 -2.51 -16.73 -7.40
C TYR A 80 -3.31 -17.87 -6.73
N ASP A 81 -2.74 -19.07 -6.63
CA ASP A 81 -3.38 -20.21 -5.96
C ASP A 81 -3.67 -19.90 -4.49
N ARG A 82 -2.69 -19.30 -3.78
CA ARG A 82 -2.78 -18.92 -2.37
C ARG A 82 -3.79 -17.80 -2.11
N LEU A 83 -3.70 -16.70 -2.85
CA LEU A 83 -4.42 -15.46 -2.55
C LEU A 83 -5.81 -15.39 -3.20
N VAL A 84 -6.00 -16.02 -4.36
CA VAL A 84 -7.24 -15.89 -5.14
C VAL A 84 -7.99 -17.21 -5.21
N ARG A 85 -7.34 -18.25 -5.76
CA ARG A 85 -8.00 -19.52 -6.09
C ARG A 85 -8.49 -20.30 -4.87
N ARG A 86 -7.81 -20.19 -3.73
CA ARG A 86 -8.23 -20.79 -2.44
C ARG A 86 -9.63 -20.34 -2.00
N PHE A 87 -10.01 -19.10 -2.29
CA PHE A 87 -11.31 -18.54 -1.90
C PHE A 87 -12.39 -18.70 -2.97
N GLN A 88 -12.05 -19.26 -4.14
CA GLN A 88 -13.02 -19.53 -5.19
C GLN A 88 -13.84 -20.78 -4.84
N SER A 89 -15.16 -20.66 -4.95
CA SER A 89 -16.04 -21.82 -4.76
C SER A 89 -15.87 -22.83 -5.91
N PRO A 90 -16.22 -24.11 -5.73
CA PRO A 90 -16.23 -25.08 -6.84
C PRO A 90 -17.10 -24.64 -8.02
N ALA A 91 -18.21 -23.95 -7.76
CA ALA A 91 -19.09 -23.41 -8.79
C ALA A 91 -18.43 -22.26 -9.57
N GLU A 92 -17.74 -21.35 -8.88
CA GLU A 92 -16.98 -20.26 -9.51
C GLU A 92 -15.85 -20.80 -10.38
N ARG A 93 -15.10 -21.80 -9.90
CA ARG A 93 -14.04 -22.45 -10.68
C ARG A 93 -14.56 -23.16 -11.93
N LEU A 94 -15.73 -23.78 -11.84
CA LEU A 94 -16.36 -24.41 -12.99
C LEU A 94 -16.82 -23.36 -14.01
N ALA A 95 -17.42 -22.26 -13.56
CA ALA A 95 -17.83 -21.16 -14.41
C ALA A 95 -16.63 -20.51 -15.12
N GLU A 96 -15.54 -20.25 -14.38
CA GLU A 96 -14.28 -19.73 -14.93
C GLU A 96 -13.67 -20.69 -15.95
N ARG A 97 -13.59 -22.00 -15.63
CA ARG A 97 -13.14 -23.03 -16.56
C ARG A 97 -14.01 -23.09 -17.82
N SER A 98 -15.32 -22.92 -17.68
CA SER A 98 -16.24 -22.89 -18.81
C SER A 98 -16.06 -21.63 -19.66
N ALA A 99 -15.74 -20.49 -19.05
CA ALA A 99 -15.53 -19.22 -19.75
C ALA A 99 -14.20 -19.18 -20.51
N ARG A 100 -13.11 -19.69 -19.90
CA ARG A 100 -11.78 -19.75 -20.53
C ARG A 100 -11.66 -20.87 -21.56
N GLY A 101 -12.43 -21.94 -21.39
CA GLY A 101 -12.30 -23.16 -22.19
C GLY A 101 -11.41 -24.20 -21.52
N THR A 102 -11.49 -25.43 -22.02
CA THR A 102 -10.84 -26.58 -21.37
C THR A 102 -9.33 -26.60 -21.52
N ALA A 103 -8.79 -26.12 -22.65
CA ALA A 103 -7.35 -26.06 -22.90
C ALA A 103 -6.66 -25.10 -21.93
N ASP A 104 -7.08 -23.85 -21.88
CA ASP A 104 -6.54 -22.80 -21.00
C ASP A 104 -6.64 -23.20 -19.51
N ALA A 105 -7.74 -23.85 -19.12
CA ALA A 105 -7.90 -24.34 -17.75
C ALA A 105 -6.92 -25.47 -17.39
N LEU A 106 -6.58 -26.32 -18.37
CA LEU A 106 -5.58 -27.37 -18.19
C LEU A 106 -4.17 -26.78 -18.15
N GLU A 107 -3.86 -25.82 -19.03
CA GLU A 107 -2.60 -25.09 -19.04
C GLU A 107 -2.33 -24.40 -17.69
N ALA A 108 -3.31 -23.65 -17.17
CA ALA A 108 -3.20 -23.02 -15.86
C ALA A 108 -2.99 -24.06 -14.73
N THR A 109 -3.59 -25.24 -14.86
CA THR A 109 -3.37 -26.34 -13.90
C THR A 109 -1.96 -26.92 -13.99
N LEU A 110 -1.45 -27.09 -15.21
CA LEU A 110 -0.11 -27.56 -15.46
C LEU A 110 0.92 -26.58 -14.90
N MET A 111 0.83 -25.28 -15.23
CA MET A 111 1.73 -24.24 -14.72
C MET A 111 1.76 -24.20 -13.19
N ARG A 112 0.60 -24.29 -12.53
CA ARG A 112 0.55 -24.38 -11.06
C ARG A 112 1.23 -25.63 -10.53
N SER A 113 1.04 -26.78 -11.19
CA SER A 113 1.66 -28.03 -10.75
C SER A 113 3.18 -28.04 -10.98
N GLU A 114 3.65 -27.46 -12.09
CA GLU A 114 5.06 -27.31 -12.41
C GLU A 114 5.74 -26.37 -11.41
N ALA A 115 5.13 -25.22 -11.12
CA ALA A 115 5.63 -24.30 -10.10
C ALA A 115 5.75 -24.97 -8.72
N LYS A 116 4.76 -25.80 -8.32
CA LYS A 116 4.84 -26.58 -7.06
C LYS A 116 5.97 -27.59 -7.06
N VAL A 117 6.23 -28.24 -8.20
CA VAL A 117 7.35 -29.20 -8.35
C VAL A 117 8.69 -28.48 -8.30
N GLU A 118 8.80 -27.30 -8.90
CA GLU A 118 10.03 -26.51 -8.91
C GLU A 118 10.36 -25.99 -7.52
N GLU A 119 9.37 -25.46 -6.80
CA GLU A 119 9.50 -25.03 -5.41
C GLU A 119 9.94 -26.18 -4.48
N LEU A 120 9.45 -27.41 -4.72
CA LEU A 120 9.95 -28.60 -4.00
C LEU A 120 11.42 -28.91 -4.28
N ARG A 121 11.93 -28.57 -5.46
CA ARG A 121 13.33 -28.84 -5.86
C ARG A 121 14.27 -27.74 -5.37
N ALA A 122 13.81 -26.49 -5.46
CA ALA A 122 14.55 -25.30 -5.10
C ALA A 122 13.62 -24.38 -4.28
N PRO A 123 13.52 -24.61 -2.96
CA PRO A 123 12.68 -23.78 -2.09
C PRO A 123 13.18 -22.35 -2.07
N ASP A 124 12.29 -21.40 -2.32
CA ASP A 124 12.54 -19.98 -2.17
C ASP A 124 12.32 -19.56 -0.71
N VAL A 125 13.31 -18.88 -0.14
CA VAL A 125 13.29 -18.39 1.24
C VAL A 125 12.28 -17.25 1.41
N GLU A 126 11.96 -16.53 0.32
CA GLU A 126 10.96 -15.47 0.34
C GLU A 126 9.53 -16.00 0.24
N ASN A 127 9.33 -17.29 -0.08
CA ASN A 127 8.01 -17.87 -0.22
C ASN A 127 7.42 -18.25 1.15
N PRO A 128 6.28 -17.65 1.56
CA PRO A 128 5.64 -17.94 2.86
C PRO A 128 4.93 -19.31 2.92
N LEU A 129 5.17 -20.19 1.95
CA LEU A 129 4.63 -21.55 1.88
C LEU A 129 5.79 -22.54 1.74
N VAL A 130 5.80 -23.55 2.61
CA VAL A 130 6.65 -24.73 2.46
C VAL A 130 5.85 -25.78 1.70
N TYR A 131 6.36 -26.21 0.55
CA TYR A 131 5.73 -27.27 -0.20
C TYR A 131 6.30 -28.62 0.22
N GLU A 132 5.43 -29.61 0.38
CA GLU A 132 5.80 -30.97 0.73
C GLU A 132 5.01 -31.99 -0.09
N ARG A 133 5.60 -33.17 -0.29
CA ARG A 133 4.91 -34.30 -0.94
C ARG A 133 4.16 -35.10 0.12
N GLY A 134 2.84 -35.14 0.01
CA GLY A 134 1.96 -35.94 0.86
C GLY A 134 2.11 -37.44 0.61
N GLU A 135 1.49 -38.24 1.49
CA GLU A 135 1.51 -39.71 1.42
C GLU A 135 0.87 -40.27 0.14
N ASP A 136 -0.09 -39.53 -0.42
CA ASP A 136 -0.76 -39.82 -1.70
C ASP A 136 0.04 -39.34 -2.92
N GLY A 137 1.20 -38.73 -2.70
CA GLY A 137 2.06 -38.16 -3.73
C GLY A 137 1.64 -36.76 -4.21
N ALA A 138 0.55 -36.18 -3.68
CA ALA A 138 0.13 -34.82 -3.99
C ALA A 138 1.07 -33.80 -3.35
N ILE A 139 1.28 -32.66 -4.01
CA ILE A 139 2.10 -31.57 -3.48
C ILE A 139 1.18 -30.58 -2.78
N VAL A 140 1.37 -30.44 -1.47
CA VAL A 140 0.60 -29.53 -0.62
C VAL A 140 1.49 -28.39 -0.16
N GLY A 141 0.95 -27.17 -0.13
CA GLY A 141 1.62 -26.01 0.44
C GLY A 141 1.16 -25.83 1.88
N LEU A 142 2.09 -25.87 2.82
CA LEU A 142 1.89 -25.60 4.23
C LEU A 142 2.34 -24.17 4.51
N GLU A 143 1.46 -23.35 5.08
CA GLU A 143 1.85 -21.99 5.46
C GLU A 143 2.71 -22.04 6.71
N GLU A 144 3.84 -21.35 6.66
CA GLU A 144 4.78 -21.27 7.78
C GLU A 144 4.20 -20.43 8.92
N ASP A 145 3.58 -19.29 8.60
CA ASP A 145 2.91 -18.42 9.56
C ASP A 145 1.40 -18.32 9.29
N VAL A 146 0.62 -18.91 10.19
CA VAL A 146 -0.85 -18.88 10.13
C VAL A 146 -1.40 -17.47 10.38
N SER A 147 -0.66 -16.59 11.06
CA SER A 147 -1.08 -15.21 11.34
C SER A 147 -0.99 -14.31 10.10
N GLU A 148 -0.14 -14.64 9.13
CA GLU A 148 -0.04 -13.92 7.85
C GLU A 148 -1.06 -14.40 6.80
N ARG A 149 -1.83 -15.43 7.14
CA ARG A 149 -2.88 -15.98 6.29
C ARG A 149 -3.91 -14.90 5.96
N VAL A 150 -4.28 -14.84 4.69
CA VAL A 150 -5.44 -14.05 4.25
C VAL A 150 -6.71 -14.76 4.70
N GLU A 151 -7.66 -14.01 5.25
CA GLU A 151 -8.91 -14.61 5.75
C GLU A 151 -10.07 -14.54 4.74
N GLY A 152 -9.98 -13.66 3.74
CA GLY A 152 -11.08 -13.42 2.81
C GLY A 152 -10.69 -13.21 1.35
N LYS A 153 -11.66 -13.47 0.46
CA LYS A 153 -11.54 -13.31 -0.99
C LYS A 153 -11.12 -11.89 -1.39
N GLU A 154 -11.75 -10.88 -0.78
CA GLU A 154 -11.48 -9.47 -1.10
C GLU A 154 -10.06 -9.04 -0.69
N GLU A 155 -9.64 -9.44 0.51
CA GLU A 155 -8.28 -9.18 0.98
C GLU A 155 -7.24 -9.89 0.12
N GLY A 156 -7.51 -11.15 -0.27
CA GLY A 156 -6.65 -11.94 -1.14
C GLY A 156 -6.46 -11.29 -2.51
N LEU A 157 -7.56 -10.84 -3.13
CA LEU A 157 -7.52 -10.09 -4.38
C LEU A 157 -6.76 -8.76 -4.24
N ARG A 158 -6.92 -8.06 -3.12
CA ARG A 158 -6.21 -6.80 -2.85
C ARG A 158 -4.70 -7.02 -2.73
N ARG A 159 -4.28 -8.01 -1.93
CA ARG A 159 -2.86 -8.37 -1.77
C ARG A 159 -2.25 -8.88 -3.09
N TRP A 160 -3.00 -9.67 -3.85
CA TRP A 160 -2.59 -10.12 -5.19
C TRP A 160 -2.32 -8.93 -6.10
N ARG A 161 -3.26 -7.98 -6.19
CA ARG A 161 -3.11 -6.76 -6.99
C ARG A 161 -1.92 -5.93 -6.55
N ASP A 162 -1.72 -5.75 -5.25
CA ASP A 162 -0.59 -4.98 -4.71
C ASP A 162 0.78 -5.61 -5.04
N VAL A 163 0.89 -6.95 -4.98
CA VAL A 163 2.13 -7.62 -5.40
C VAL A 163 2.36 -7.45 -6.90
N MET A 164 1.32 -7.68 -7.72
CA MET A 164 1.42 -7.50 -9.17
C MET A 164 1.72 -6.04 -9.57
N GLU A 165 1.15 -5.07 -8.87
CA GLU A 165 1.46 -3.65 -9.03
C GLU A 165 2.92 -3.36 -8.72
N ARG A 166 3.44 -3.82 -7.58
CA ARG A 166 4.84 -3.61 -7.21
C ARG A 166 5.81 -4.25 -8.19
N ARG A 167 5.49 -5.43 -8.74
CA ARG A 167 6.25 -6.08 -9.83
C ARG A 167 6.22 -5.23 -11.10
N PHE A 168 5.03 -4.77 -11.49
CA PHE A 168 4.87 -3.91 -12.66
C PHE A 168 5.69 -2.62 -12.54
N LEU A 169 5.61 -1.93 -11.40
CA LEU A 169 6.35 -0.70 -11.15
C LEU A 169 7.87 -0.92 -11.21
N ARG A 170 8.36 -2.09 -10.75
CA ARG A 170 9.79 -2.46 -10.82
C ARG A 170 10.25 -2.83 -12.22
N GLY A 171 9.35 -3.18 -13.13
CA GLY A 171 9.72 -3.57 -14.50
C GLY A 171 9.88 -5.08 -14.66
N GLU A 172 9.23 -5.86 -13.79
CA GLU A 172 9.43 -7.31 -13.70
C GLU A 172 8.44 -8.10 -14.56
N ASP A 173 7.56 -7.41 -15.28
CA ASP A 173 6.65 -8.03 -16.24
C ASP A 173 7.34 -8.20 -17.61
N ALA A 174 7.90 -9.38 -17.85
CA ALA A 174 8.62 -9.67 -19.09
C ALA A 174 7.75 -9.63 -20.36
N ASP A 175 6.43 -9.81 -20.24
CA ASP A 175 5.51 -9.79 -21.38
C ASP A 175 5.05 -8.36 -21.73
N PHE A 176 5.38 -7.38 -20.89
CA PHE A 176 4.94 -6.00 -21.05
C PHE A 176 6.01 -5.14 -21.75
N ASP A 177 5.60 -4.40 -22.78
CA ASP A 177 6.48 -3.44 -23.45
C ASP A 177 6.59 -2.14 -22.62
N TYR A 178 7.52 -2.14 -21.68
CA TYR A 178 7.81 -0.97 -20.85
C TYR A 178 8.32 0.24 -21.63
N ALA A 179 8.92 0.06 -22.81
CA ALA A 179 9.45 1.18 -23.57
C ALA A 179 8.34 2.14 -24.01
N ALA A 180 7.15 1.60 -24.30
CA ALA A 180 5.97 2.38 -24.70
C ALA A 180 5.47 3.32 -23.57
N VAL A 181 5.65 2.93 -22.31
CA VAL A 181 5.24 3.72 -21.14
C VAL A 181 6.38 4.59 -20.64
N ASP A 182 7.57 4.01 -20.49
CA ASP A 182 8.73 4.66 -19.89
C ASP A 182 9.27 5.80 -20.75
N SER A 183 9.08 5.74 -22.07
CA SER A 183 9.50 6.79 -23.01
C SER A 183 8.37 7.74 -23.41
N GLY A 184 7.13 7.43 -23.02
CA GLY A 184 5.95 8.19 -23.43
C GLY A 184 5.72 9.42 -22.55
N GLU A 185 5.77 10.61 -23.16
CA GLU A 185 5.44 11.88 -22.49
C GLU A 185 3.96 11.95 -22.06
N GLY A 186 3.08 11.14 -22.66
CA GLY A 186 1.65 11.10 -22.31
C GLY A 186 1.33 10.53 -20.93
N TYR A 187 2.33 9.96 -20.23
CA TYR A 187 2.21 9.49 -18.85
C TYR A 187 2.91 10.42 -17.85
N ASP A 188 3.51 11.51 -18.33
CA ASP A 188 3.91 12.61 -17.45
C ASP A 188 2.64 13.30 -16.97
N ASP A 189 2.46 13.35 -15.66
CA ASP A 189 1.28 13.94 -15.04
C ASP A 189 1.44 15.47 -15.02
N LEU A 190 1.32 16.10 -16.20
CA LEU A 190 1.51 17.55 -16.37
C LEU A 190 0.57 18.36 -15.48
N ASP A 191 -0.63 17.84 -15.20
CA ASP A 191 -1.61 18.48 -14.30
C ASP A 191 -1.16 18.43 -12.83
N GLU A 192 -0.56 17.31 -12.42
CA GLU A 192 0.04 17.17 -11.09
C GLU A 192 1.32 18.01 -10.96
N GLU A 193 2.17 18.05 -11.99
CA GLU A 193 3.33 18.95 -12.03
C GLU A 193 2.93 20.42 -11.99
N ALA A 194 1.85 20.81 -12.66
CA ALA A 194 1.30 22.16 -12.62
C ALA A 194 0.78 22.50 -11.21
N ARG A 195 0.05 21.58 -10.57
CA ARG A 195 -0.42 21.75 -9.18
C ARG A 195 0.73 21.88 -8.19
N GLN A 196 1.76 21.04 -8.28
CA GLN A 196 2.93 21.12 -7.41
C GLN A 196 3.72 22.42 -7.61
N GLN A 197 3.86 22.89 -8.85
CA GLN A 197 4.47 24.19 -9.13
C GLN A 197 3.65 25.34 -8.54
N GLN A 198 2.32 25.24 -8.61
CA GLN A 198 1.42 26.22 -8.03
C GLN A 198 1.46 26.21 -6.49
N GLU A 199 1.46 25.05 -5.85
CA GLU A 199 1.64 24.91 -4.39
C GLU A 199 2.98 25.49 -3.95
N ALA A 200 4.08 25.19 -4.67
CA ALA A 200 5.39 25.76 -4.38
C ALA A 200 5.42 27.29 -4.57
N TRP A 201 4.65 27.83 -5.52
CA TRP A 201 4.50 29.27 -5.69
C TRP A 201 3.74 29.90 -4.52
N PHE A 202 2.64 29.28 -4.07
CA PHE A 202 1.88 29.74 -2.89
C PHE A 202 2.72 29.68 -1.60
N ASP A 203 3.52 28.62 -1.41
CA ASP A 203 4.39 28.49 -0.22
C ASP A 203 5.57 29.46 -0.24
N ALA A 204 6.06 29.83 -1.43
CA ALA A 204 7.13 30.82 -1.61
C ALA A 204 6.63 32.27 -1.52
N GLU A 205 5.32 32.48 -1.66
CA GLU A 205 4.69 33.78 -1.45
C GLU A 205 4.63 34.03 0.07
N GLU A 206 5.61 34.79 0.60
CA GLU A 206 5.49 35.34 1.95
C GLU A 206 4.18 36.13 2.03
N SER A 207 3.27 35.73 2.92
CA SER A 207 2.03 36.46 3.14
C SER A 207 2.36 37.87 3.62
N GLU A 208 2.40 38.84 2.71
CA GLU A 208 2.55 40.26 3.00
C GLU A 208 1.22 40.77 3.57
N TYR A 209 0.93 40.39 4.82
CA TYR A 209 -0.13 41.03 5.60
C TYR A 209 0.46 42.28 6.26
N ASP A 210 0.51 43.36 5.49
CA ASP A 210 0.87 44.68 6.01
C ASP A 210 -0.31 45.25 6.82
N GLY A 211 -0.41 44.87 8.10
CA GLY A 211 -1.35 45.50 9.02
C GLY A 211 -1.44 44.89 10.42
N ASP A 212 -0.96 45.62 11.43
CA ASP A 212 -1.47 45.55 12.81
C ASP A 212 -2.90 46.12 12.87
N GLY A 213 -3.84 45.47 12.19
CA GLY A 213 -5.20 45.94 12.05
C GLY A 213 -6.15 44.83 11.65
N SER A 214 -7.21 44.65 12.46
CA SER A 214 -8.32 43.73 12.15
C SER A 214 -8.83 43.92 10.72
N PRO A 215 -9.20 42.84 10.01
CA PRO A 215 -9.64 42.92 8.62
C PRO A 215 -10.95 43.71 8.54
N LYS A 216 -10.88 44.94 8.04
CA LYS A 216 -12.06 45.68 7.59
C LYS A 216 -12.33 45.29 6.15
N GLY A 217 -13.28 44.39 5.95
CA GLY A 217 -13.86 44.14 4.63
C GLY A 217 -14.63 45.36 4.16
N GLU A 218 -14.03 46.15 3.27
CA GLU A 218 -14.74 47.04 2.35
C GLU A 218 -14.29 46.69 0.94
N THR A 219 -14.80 45.59 0.40
CA THR A 219 -14.84 45.40 -1.05
C THR A 219 -15.88 46.37 -1.60
N GLY A 220 -15.42 47.57 -1.95
CA GLY A 220 -16.22 48.58 -2.63
C GLY A 220 -16.61 48.12 -4.03
N VAL A 221 -17.85 47.64 -4.16
CA VAL A 221 -18.61 47.69 -5.41
C VAL A 221 -19.82 48.58 -5.10
N GLN A 222 -19.73 49.85 -5.51
CA GLN A 222 -20.88 50.75 -5.56
C GLN A 222 -21.55 50.54 -6.92
N ASP A 223 -22.70 49.89 -6.92
CA ASP A 223 -23.64 49.95 -8.05
C ASP A 223 -24.05 51.42 -8.27
N PHE A 224 -23.91 51.89 -9.51
CA PHE A 224 -24.53 53.10 -10.02
C PHE A 224 -25.55 52.72 -11.09
#